data_AF-A0A9E3BXD3-F1
#
_entry.id   AF-A0A9E3BXD3-F1
#
_cell.length_a   1.000
_cell.length_b   1.000
_cell.length_c   1.000
_cell.angle_alpha   90.00
_cell.angle_beta   90.00
_cell.angle_gamma   90.00
#
_symmetry.space_group_name_H-M   'P 1'
#
loop_
_entity.id
_entity.type
_entity.pdbx_description
1 polymer ?
#
loop_
_entity_poly.entity_id
_entity_poly.type
_entity_poly.pdbx_seq_one_letter_code
_entity_poly.pdbx_strand_id
1 'polypeptide(L)'
;MDILLSSRQTDLLRELFQREAPMAEEHLDGRVVRALESRGLVGRDGGWVSLTQDGRTYFESRVRRRRRAGQLAAEPDPRGARADAILRAIEMLERAIPMDGALRVGDVDARGHDVVEGLKRLAGRLEARKLAS
;
A
#
# COMPACT_ATOMS: atom_id res chain seq x y z
N MET A 1 19.21 12.12 -13.04
CA MET A 1 18.71 13.50 -12.91
C MET A 1 17.83 13.54 -11.67
N ASP A 2 18.26 14.19 -10.58
CA ASP A 2 17.52 14.20 -9.32
C ASP A 2 16.39 15.23 -9.41
N ILE A 3 15.15 14.77 -9.62
CA ILE A 3 13.99 15.65 -9.71
C ILE A 3 13.67 16.17 -8.30
N LEU A 4 13.77 17.47 -8.08
CA LEU A 4 13.32 18.11 -6.85
C LEU A 4 11.83 18.45 -6.97
N LEU A 5 11.02 17.76 -6.16
CA LEU A 5 9.60 18.03 -6.03
C LEU A 5 9.35 18.99 -4.87
N SER A 6 8.39 19.89 -5.04
CA SER A 6 7.84 20.64 -3.90
C SER A 6 7.05 19.71 -2.97
N SER A 7 6.73 20.17 -1.77
CA SER A 7 5.86 19.44 -0.83
C SER A 7 4.52 19.10 -1.47
N ARG A 8 3.84 20.07 -2.07
CA ARG A 8 2.55 19.88 -2.76
C ARG A 8 2.64 18.87 -3.92
N GLN A 9 3.72 18.90 -4.70
CA GLN A 9 3.97 17.93 -5.77
C GLN A 9 4.17 16.52 -5.22
N THR A 10 4.89 16.40 -4.10
CA THR A 10 5.15 15.12 -3.43
C THR A 10 3.88 14.54 -2.82
N ASP A 11 3.03 15.40 -2.25
CA ASP A 11 1.79 14.99 -1.61
C ASP A 11 0.76 14.53 -2.64
N LEU A 12 0.61 15.24 -3.77
CA LEU A 12 -0.24 14.78 -4.87
C LEU A 12 0.24 13.44 -5.45
N LEU A 13 1.54 13.27 -5.67
CA LEU A 13 2.11 12.00 -6.14
C LEU A 13 1.85 10.86 -5.15
N ARG A 14 1.95 11.14 -3.85
CA ARG A 14 1.67 10.17 -2.80
C ARG A 14 0.20 9.78 -2.79
N GLU A 15 -0.70 10.74 -2.92
CA GLU A 15 -2.13 10.51 -2.93
C GLU A 15 -2.54 9.63 -4.12
N LEU A 16 -2.07 9.97 -5.32
CA LEU A 16 -2.28 9.15 -6.52
C LEU A 16 -1.70 7.73 -6.36
N PHE A 17 -0.54 7.61 -5.70
CA PHE A 17 0.11 6.30 -5.47
C PHE A 17 -0.67 5.44 -4.47
N GLN A 18 -1.19 6.03 -3.40
CA GLN A 18 -1.93 5.31 -2.36
C GLN A 18 -3.33 4.91 -2.81
N ARG A 19 -3.98 5.76 -3.61
CA ARG A 19 -5.35 5.53 -4.06
C ARG A 19 -5.44 4.52 -5.21
N GLU A 20 -4.36 4.35 -5.97
CA GLU A 20 -4.29 3.52 -7.19
C GLU A 20 -5.39 3.79 -8.21
N ALA A 21 -5.99 4.98 -8.17
CA ALA A 21 -7.08 5.39 -9.05
C ALA A 21 -6.85 6.82 -9.59
N PRO A 22 -7.33 7.14 -10.80
CA PRO A 22 -7.29 8.50 -11.34
C PRO A 22 -8.07 9.48 -10.46
N MET A 23 -7.62 10.73 -10.40
CA MET A 23 -8.28 11.83 -9.69
C MET A 23 -8.82 12.86 -10.68
N ALA A 24 -10.00 13.40 -10.41
CA ALA A 24 -10.57 14.45 -11.26
C ALA A 24 -9.73 15.73 -11.17
N GLU A 25 -9.32 16.28 -12.32
CA GLU A 25 -8.44 17.45 -12.44
C GLU A 25 -9.04 18.69 -11.77
N GLU A 26 -10.37 18.81 -11.75
CA GLU A 26 -11.11 19.91 -11.10
C GLU A 26 -10.86 20.04 -9.59
N HIS A 27 -10.49 18.95 -8.92
CA HIS A 27 -10.18 18.91 -7.50
C HIS A 27 -8.68 19.12 -7.22
N LEU A 28 -7.86 19.31 -8.25
CA LEU A 28 -6.41 19.38 -8.15
C LEU A 28 -5.89 20.78 -8.46
N ASP A 29 -4.75 21.14 -7.85
CA ASP A 29 -4.03 22.35 -8.23
C ASP A 29 -3.41 22.16 -9.62
N GLY A 30 -4.00 22.78 -10.64
CA GLY A 30 -3.56 22.68 -12.03
C GLY A 30 -2.10 23.09 -12.27
N ARG A 31 -1.49 23.94 -11.41
CA ARG A 31 -0.06 24.26 -11.50
C ARG A 31 0.80 23.07 -11.07
N VAL A 32 0.35 22.34 -10.04
CA VAL A 32 1.03 21.13 -9.55
C VAL A 32 0.92 20.01 -10.58
N VAL A 33 -0.28 19.81 -11.14
CA VAL A 33 -0.53 18.79 -12.19
C VAL A 33 0.35 19.05 -13.41
N ARG A 34 0.32 20.27 -13.98
CA ARG A 34 1.17 20.62 -15.15
C ARG A 34 2.66 20.45 -14.88
N ALA A 35 3.12 20.76 -13.66
CA ALA A 35 4.52 20.60 -13.30
C ALA A 35 4.95 19.13 -13.14
N LEU A 36 4.03 18.25 -12.73
CA LEU A 36 4.29 16.81 -12.66
C LEU A 36 4.19 16.15 -14.04
N GLU A 37 3.25 16.61 -14.87
CA GLU A 37 3.05 16.14 -16.24
C GLU A 37 4.24 16.51 -17.13
N SER A 38 4.74 17.75 -17.04
CA SER A 38 5.94 18.16 -17.80
C SER A 38 7.20 17.37 -17.43
N ARG A 39 7.17 16.66 -16.30
CA ARG A 39 8.22 15.76 -15.83
C ARG A 39 7.92 14.29 -16.13
N GLY A 40 6.82 14.00 -16.82
CA GLY A 40 6.39 12.65 -17.17
C GLY A 40 5.90 11.79 -16.00
N LEU A 41 5.63 12.38 -14.82
CA LEU A 41 5.29 11.63 -13.60
C LEU A 41 3.78 11.37 -13.47
N VAL A 42 2.95 12.17 -14.14
CA VAL A 42 1.50 11.99 -14.21
C VAL A 42 1.03 12.21 -15.64
N GLY A 43 -0.03 11.51 -16.03
CA GLY A 43 -0.72 11.69 -17.29
C GLY A 43 -2.08 12.35 -17.08
N ARG A 44 -2.55 13.07 -18.11
CA ARG A 44 -3.90 13.62 -18.17
C ARG A 44 -4.68 12.96 -19.29
N ASP A 45 -5.88 12.50 -18.97
CA ASP A 45 -6.82 11.96 -19.95
C ASP A 45 -8.26 12.27 -19.53
N GLY A 46 -9.05 12.87 -20.42
CA GLY A 46 -10.48 13.12 -20.20
C GLY A 46 -10.83 13.90 -18.91
N GLY A 47 -9.97 14.80 -18.43
CA GLY A 47 -10.18 15.53 -17.17
C GLY A 47 -9.78 14.74 -15.91
N TRP A 48 -9.10 13.61 -16.09
CA TRP A 48 -8.54 12.79 -15.02
C TRP A 48 -7.03 12.87 -15.02
N VAL A 49 -6.45 12.82 -13.83
CA VAL A 49 -5.01 12.78 -13.60
C VAL A 49 -4.66 11.43 -13.00
N SER A 50 -3.74 10.72 -13.64
CA SER A 50 -3.26 9.40 -13.20
C SER A 50 -1.74 9.37 -13.11
N LEU A 51 -1.22 8.46 -12.28
CA LEU A 51 0.20 8.16 -12.23
C LEU A 51 0.65 7.50 -13.54
N THR A 52 1.80 7.92 -14.06
CA THR A 52 2.50 7.17 -15.11
C THR A 52 3.36 6.07 -14.49
N GLN A 53 3.87 5.16 -15.34
CA GLN A 53 4.85 4.16 -14.92
C GLN A 53 6.12 4.80 -14.33
N ASP A 54 6.56 5.92 -14.91
CA ASP A 54 7.72 6.67 -14.43
C ASP A 54 7.43 7.36 -13.10
N GLY A 55 6.23 7.91 -12.92
CA GLY A 55 5.78 8.47 -11.64
C GLY A 55 5.75 7.43 -10.52
N ARG A 56 5.25 6.23 -10.83
CA ARG A 56 5.20 5.09 -9.89
C ARG A 56 6.62 4.67 -9.51
N THR A 57 7.48 4.47 -10.49
CA THR A 57 8.90 4.10 -10.28
C THR A 57 9.67 5.16 -9.50
N TYR A 58 9.46 6.45 -9.83
CA TYR A 58 10.05 7.58 -9.13
C TYR A 58 9.64 7.59 -7.65
N PHE A 59 8.35 7.47 -7.36
CA PHE A 59 7.84 7.47 -5.99
C PHE A 59 8.35 6.26 -5.20
N GLU A 60 8.32 5.07 -5.80
CA GLU A 60 8.87 3.85 -5.17
C GLU A 60 10.36 3.97 -4.87
N SER A 61 11.16 4.54 -5.77
CA SER A 61 12.60 4.74 -5.54
C SER A 61 12.87 5.68 -4.35
N ARG A 62 12.05 6.72 -4.18
CA ARG A 62 12.12 7.67 -3.05
C ARG A 62 11.66 7.02 -1.73
N VAL A 63 10.60 6.22 -1.76
CA VAL A 63 10.13 5.46 -0.58
C VAL A 63 11.15 4.39 -0.17
N ARG A 64 11.72 3.66 -1.13
CA ARG A 64 12.79 2.67 -0.89
C ARG A 64 14.08 3.32 -0.38
N ARG A 65 14.43 4.53 -0.83
CA ARG A 65 15.60 5.28 -0.31
C ARG A 65 15.40 5.69 1.16
N ARG A 66 14.17 6.05 1.55
CA ARG A 66 13.81 6.31 2.95
C ARG A 66 13.80 5.03 3.80
N ARG A 67 13.36 3.90 3.22
CA ARG A 67 13.49 2.58 3.86
C ARG A 67 14.94 2.14 4.01
N ARG A 68 15.85 2.37 3.04
CA ARG A 68 17.28 2.07 3.19
C ARG A 68 17.99 2.93 4.24
N ALA A 69 17.64 4.21 4.34
CA ALA A 69 18.16 5.08 5.40
C ALA A 69 17.66 4.68 6.80
N GLY A 70 16.49 4.03 6.91
CA GLY A 70 15.99 3.41 8.13
C GLY A 70 16.42 1.95 8.35
N GLN A 71 16.75 1.20 7.28
CA GLN A 71 17.15 -0.21 7.32
C GLN A 71 18.62 -0.43 7.68
N LEU A 72 19.48 0.59 7.56
CA LEU A 72 20.82 0.55 8.16
C LEU A 72 20.79 0.59 9.69
N ALA A 73 19.63 0.90 10.31
CA ALA A 73 19.46 0.94 11.76
C ALA A 73 18.64 -0.24 12.32
N ALA A 74 18.01 -1.08 11.49
CA ALA A 74 17.31 -2.28 11.93
C ALA A 74 17.18 -3.24 10.75
N GLU A 75 17.92 -4.35 10.79
CA GLU A 75 17.60 -5.52 9.97
C GLU A 75 16.19 -5.98 10.37
N PRO A 76 15.18 -5.91 9.49
CA PRO A 76 13.89 -6.47 9.81
C PRO A 76 14.02 -7.98 9.62
N ASP A 77 13.86 -8.74 10.71
CA ASP A 77 13.62 -10.17 10.64
C ASP A 77 12.51 -10.44 9.60
N PRO A 78 12.84 -11.08 8.46
CA PRO A 78 11.91 -11.28 7.36
C PRO A 78 10.70 -12.12 7.77
N ARG A 79 10.76 -12.82 8.91
CA ARG A 79 9.63 -13.58 9.47
C ARG A 79 8.65 -12.68 10.23
N GLY A 80 9.14 -11.70 11.01
CA GLY A 80 8.30 -10.73 11.72
C GLY A 80 7.56 -9.77 10.77
N ALA A 81 8.23 -9.29 9.73
CA ALA A 81 7.59 -8.43 8.72
C ALA A 81 6.45 -9.16 7.98
N ARG A 82 6.54 -10.49 7.84
CA ARG A 82 5.50 -11.34 7.24
C ARG A 82 4.32 -11.53 8.19
N ALA A 83 4.55 -11.74 9.48
CA ALA A 83 3.50 -11.86 10.48
C ALA A 83 2.68 -10.57 10.63
N ASP A 84 3.36 -9.41 10.66
CA ASP A 84 2.69 -8.09 10.70
C ASP A 84 1.85 -7.83 9.44
N ALA A 85 2.34 -8.23 8.26
CA ALA A 85 1.60 -8.12 7.01
C ALA A 85 0.35 -9.01 7.02
N ILE A 86 0.45 -10.22 7.59
CA ILE A 86 -0.69 -11.14 7.77
C ILE A 86 -1.71 -10.54 8.74
N LEU A 87 -1.28 -10.00 9.89
CA LEU A 87 -2.18 -9.37 10.87
C LEU A 87 -2.95 -8.18 10.28
N ARG A 88 -2.28 -7.31 9.52
CA ARG A 88 -2.95 -6.19 8.83
C ARG A 88 -3.93 -6.66 7.76
N ALA A 89 -3.57 -7.71 7.01
CA ALA A 89 -4.47 -8.29 6.02
C ALA A 89 -5.73 -8.89 6.68
N ILE A 90 -5.59 -9.51 7.86
CA ILE A 90 -6.72 -10.00 8.66
C ILE A 90 -7.60 -8.83 9.12
N GLU A 91 -7.02 -7.76 9.66
CA GLU A 91 -7.79 -6.61 10.13
C GLU A 91 -8.60 -5.94 9.00
N MET A 92 -8.04 -5.86 7.79
CA MET A 92 -8.76 -5.37 6.61
C MET A 92 -9.89 -6.32 6.20
N LEU A 93 -9.65 -7.62 6.30
CA LEU A 93 -10.65 -8.65 5.98
C LEU A 93 -11.83 -8.60 6.96
N GLU A 94 -11.57 -8.37 8.25
CA GLU A 94 -12.60 -8.20 9.28
C GLU A 94 -13.53 -7.01 9.00
N ARG A 95 -13.02 -5.96 8.35
CA ARG A 95 -13.83 -4.79 7.97
C ARG A 95 -14.62 -4.99 6.68
N ALA A 96 -14.18 -5.91 5.82
CA ALA A 96 -14.76 -6.14 4.50
C ALA A 96 -15.78 -7.29 4.46
N ILE A 97 -15.67 -8.24 5.40
CA ILE A 97 -16.52 -9.43 5.45
C ILE A 97 -17.63 -9.24 6.48
N PRO A 98 -18.92 -9.47 6.13
CA PRO A 98 -19.97 -9.63 7.13
C PRO A 98 -19.67 -10.88 7.96
N MET A 99 -19.41 -10.69 9.26
CA MET A 99 -18.93 -11.74 10.18
C MET A 99 -19.85 -12.97 10.25
N ASP A 100 -21.15 -12.74 10.04
CA ASP A 100 -22.20 -13.76 10.08
C ASP A 100 -22.51 -14.36 8.69
N GLY A 101 -21.78 -13.92 7.66
CA GLY A 101 -21.95 -14.36 6.28
C GLY A 101 -21.29 -15.72 6.01
N ALA A 102 -21.97 -16.55 5.24
CA ALA A 102 -21.36 -17.70 4.61
C ALA A 102 -20.35 -17.22 3.56
N LEU A 103 -19.13 -17.71 3.65
CA LEU A 103 -18.03 -17.47 2.72
C LEU A 103 -17.59 -18.76 2.07
N ARG A 104 -17.01 -18.62 0.89
CA ARG A 104 -16.37 -19.73 0.20
C ARG A 104 -14.89 -19.42 0.08
N VAL A 105 -14.06 -20.28 0.68
CA VAL A 105 -12.59 -20.19 0.63
C VAL A 105 -12.10 -21.31 -0.27
N GLY A 106 -11.79 -20.98 -1.52
CA GLY A 106 -11.55 -21.98 -2.55
C GLY A 106 -12.81 -22.80 -2.83
N ASP A 107 -12.79 -24.09 -2.47
CA ASP A 107 -13.93 -25.01 -2.59
C ASP A 107 -14.55 -25.38 -1.24
N VAL A 108 -14.15 -24.71 -0.16
CA VAL A 108 -14.65 -24.99 1.19
C VAL A 108 -15.60 -23.88 1.61
N ASP A 109 -16.81 -24.27 2.01
CA ASP A 109 -17.75 -23.37 2.68
C ASP A 109 -17.28 -23.12 4.12
N ALA A 110 -17.14 -21.86 4.47
CA ALA A 110 -16.65 -21.40 5.76
C ALA A 110 -17.49 -20.22 6.26
N ARG A 111 -17.51 -19.96 7.56
CA ARG A 111 -18.09 -18.73 8.11
C ARG A 111 -17.01 -17.68 8.26
N GLY A 112 -17.36 -16.41 7.99
CA GLY A 112 -16.41 -15.30 8.07
C GLY A 112 -15.64 -15.26 9.40
N HIS A 113 -16.35 -15.47 10.51
CA HIS A 113 -15.76 -15.56 11.85
C HIS A 113 -14.69 -16.66 11.97
N ASP A 114 -14.96 -17.87 11.45
CA ASP A 114 -14.05 -19.03 11.58
C ASP A 114 -12.76 -18.84 10.77
N VAL A 115 -12.87 -18.21 9.60
CA VAL A 115 -11.72 -17.88 8.74
C VAL A 115 -10.80 -16.87 9.43
N VAL A 116 -11.40 -15.82 10.00
CA VAL A 116 -10.67 -14.77 10.73
C VAL A 116 -9.96 -15.34 11.96
N GLU A 117 -10.66 -16.14 12.78
CA GLU A 117 -10.08 -16.81 13.95
C GLU A 117 -8.92 -17.74 13.57
N GLY A 118 -9.08 -18.53 12.49
CA GLY A 118 -8.04 -19.42 11.98
C GLY A 118 -6.78 -18.67 11.55
N LEU A 119 -6.93 -17.53 10.87
CA LEU A 119 -5.82 -16.69 10.45
C LEU A 119 -5.11 -16.02 11.64
N LYS A 120 -5.86 -15.55 12.65
CA LYS A 120 -5.27 -15.00 13.90
C LYS A 120 -4.43 -16.05 14.64
N ARG A 121 -4.93 -17.28 14.78
CA ARG A 121 -4.19 -18.39 15.40
C ARG A 121 -2.95 -18.77 14.61
N LEU A 122 -3.01 -18.72 13.27
CA LEU A 122 -1.84 -18.95 12.43
C LEU A 122 -0.77 -17.88 12.64
N ALA A 123 -1.15 -16.60 12.66
CA ALA A 123 -0.24 -15.49 12.93
C ALA A 123 0.40 -15.62 14.32
N GLY A 124 -0.38 -15.94 15.35
CA GLY A 124 0.12 -16.17 16.70
C GLY A 124 1.13 -17.32 16.81
N ARG A 125 0.93 -18.43 16.07
CA ARG A 125 1.91 -19.54 16.01
C ARG A 125 3.21 -19.15 15.32
N LEU A 126 3.14 -18.30 14.30
CA LEU A 126 4.33 -17.80 13.61
C LEU A 126 5.16 -16.88 14.52
N GLU A 127 4.49 -16.04 15.34
CA GLU A 127 5.15 -15.21 16.37
C GLU A 127 5.68 -16.04 17.55
N ALA A 128 4.96 -17.04 18.04
CA ALA A 128 5.46 -17.88 19.14
C ALA A 128 6.73 -18.67 18.75
N ARG A 129 6.84 -19.08 17.49
CA ARG A 129 8.02 -19.77 16.95
C ARG A 129 9.25 -18.86 16.80
N LYS A 130 9.06 -17.55 16.80
CA LYS A 130 10.12 -16.52 16.80
C LYS A 130 10.77 -16.34 18.18
N LEU A 131 10.05 -16.61 19.27
CA LEU A 131 10.57 -16.50 20.65
C LEU A 131 11.38 -17.73 21.10
N ALA A 132 11.40 -18.80 20.30
CA ALA A 132 12.06 -20.07 20.60
C ALA A 132 13.29 -20.36 19.71
N SER A 133 13.72 -19.40 18.87
CA SER A 133 14.95 -19.42 18.06
C SER A 133 15.83 -18.25 18.45
#